data_AF-R9L9E4-F1
#
_entry.id   AF-R9L9E4-F1
#
_cell.length_a   1.000
_cell.length_b   1.000
_cell.length_c   1.000
_cell.angle_alpha   90.00
_cell.angle_beta   90.00
_cell.angle_gamma   90.00
#
_symmetry.space_group_name_H-M   'P 1'
#
loop_
_entity.id
_entity.type
_entity.pdbx_description
1 polymer ?
#
loop_
_entity_poly.entity_id
_entity_poly.type
_entity_poly.pdbx_seq_one_letter_code
_entity_poly.pdbx_strand_id
1 'polypeptide(L)'
;MFSISNLLMRRGIPTPRANSGAADAGQKWHQNTIKGILTNPVYTGKQVFHREETTRILAASETYKVRRKVNEEEQVFIENSHPALISEDDFNVVQELMKKKGKHKSNGKESLFSYIDKCPDCGSGMHFKPDRRKGAYVCGGYVKSTLLRIALLTSSRRWCYYKLSRMT
;
A
#
# COMPACT_ATOMS: atom_id res chain seq x y z
N MET A 1 -1.51 -11.83 -1.20
CA MET A 1 -2.72 -11.13 -0.70
C MET A 1 -3.89 -11.27 -1.65
N PHE A 2 -3.87 -10.73 -2.89
CA PHE A 2 -4.96 -10.98 -3.86
C PHE A 2 -5.26 -12.47 -4.09
N SER A 3 -4.22 -13.31 -4.24
CA SER A 3 -4.41 -14.76 -4.38
C SER A 3 -5.16 -15.38 -3.17
N ILE A 4 -4.78 -15.01 -1.95
CA ILE A 4 -5.46 -15.47 -0.72
C ILE A 4 -6.93 -15.03 -0.70
N SER A 5 -7.21 -13.76 -1.03
CA SER A 5 -8.59 -13.25 -1.14
C SER A 5 -9.42 -14.06 -2.13
N ASN A 6 -8.90 -14.30 -3.33
CA ASN A 6 -9.58 -15.09 -4.36
C ASN A 6 -9.81 -16.53 -3.91
N LEU A 7 -8.85 -17.14 -3.19
CA LEU A 7 -8.98 -18.48 -2.64
C LEU A 7 -10.10 -18.57 -1.60
N LEU A 8 -10.17 -17.62 -0.66
CA LEU A 8 -11.23 -17.56 0.35
C LEU A 8 -12.62 -17.37 -0.28
N MET A 9 -12.72 -16.48 -1.28
CA MET A 9 -13.96 -16.27 -2.03
C MET A 9 -14.39 -17.50 -2.83
N ARG A 10 -13.44 -18.20 -3.49
CA ARG A 10 -13.73 -19.45 -4.21
C ARG A 10 -14.22 -20.57 -3.30
N ARG A 11 -13.73 -20.61 -2.06
CA ARG A 11 -14.16 -21.58 -1.04
C ARG A 11 -15.47 -21.17 -0.33
N GLY A 12 -16.06 -20.03 -0.68
CA GLY A 12 -17.30 -19.55 -0.07
C GLY A 12 -17.16 -19.14 1.39
N ILE A 13 -15.95 -18.84 1.87
CA ILE A 13 -15.69 -18.49 3.27
C ILE A 13 -16.19 -17.05 3.52
N PRO A 14 -17.10 -16.82 4.48
CA PRO A 14 -17.63 -15.49 4.77
C PRO A 14 -16.55 -14.56 5.35
N THR A 15 -16.69 -13.25 5.15
CA THR A 15 -15.78 -12.27 5.77
C THR A 15 -16.00 -12.22 7.28
N PRO A 16 -15.03 -11.78 8.10
CA PRO A 16 -15.18 -11.76 9.56
C PRO A 16 -16.41 -10.94 10.02
N ARG A 17 -16.70 -9.85 9.29
CA ARG A 17 -17.87 -8.99 9.56
C ARG A 17 -19.20 -9.63 9.12
N ALA A 18 -19.18 -10.43 8.05
CA ALA A 18 -20.33 -11.26 7.67
C ALA A 18 -20.57 -12.37 8.70
N ASN A 19 -19.50 -12.98 9.22
CA ASN A 19 -19.59 -14.00 10.26
C ASN A 19 -20.13 -13.45 11.59
N SER A 20 -19.88 -12.18 11.90
CA SER A 20 -20.46 -11.50 13.07
C SER A 20 -21.90 -11.02 12.87
N GLY A 21 -22.53 -11.27 11.70
CA GLY A 21 -23.93 -10.92 11.43
C GLY A 21 -24.22 -9.42 11.28
N ALA A 22 -23.21 -8.59 10.97
CA ALA A 22 -23.43 -7.15 10.82
C ALA A 22 -24.16 -6.82 9.51
N ALA A 23 -25.12 -5.89 9.54
CA ALA A 23 -25.90 -5.48 8.36
C ALA A 23 -25.04 -4.90 7.22
N ASP A 24 -23.96 -4.19 7.55
CA ASP A 24 -23.02 -3.58 6.58
C ASP A 24 -21.89 -4.54 6.18
N ALA A 25 -22.12 -5.84 6.20
CA ALA A 25 -21.09 -6.81 5.87
C ALA A 25 -20.81 -6.83 4.36
N GLY A 26 -19.60 -6.41 3.98
CA GLY A 26 -19.09 -6.60 2.63
C GLY A 26 -18.95 -8.09 2.28
N GLN A 27 -19.42 -8.47 1.09
CA GLN A 27 -19.32 -9.86 0.60
C GLN A 27 -17.90 -10.26 0.16
N LYS A 28 -17.02 -9.30 -0.11
CA LYS A 28 -15.69 -9.54 -0.69
C LYS A 28 -14.58 -9.46 0.34
N TRP A 29 -13.60 -10.36 0.23
CA TRP A 29 -12.40 -10.33 1.05
C TRP A 29 -11.45 -9.22 0.61
N HIS A 30 -11.34 -8.15 1.40
CA HIS A 30 -10.39 -7.07 1.14
C HIS A 30 -8.96 -7.44 1.55
N GLN A 31 -7.97 -6.98 0.78
CA GLN A 31 -6.56 -7.24 1.06
C GLN A 31 -6.09 -6.64 2.39
N ASN A 32 -6.63 -5.48 2.77
CA ASN A 32 -6.28 -4.84 4.04
C ASN A 32 -6.74 -5.68 5.23
N THR A 33 -7.90 -6.34 5.12
CA THR A 33 -8.39 -7.28 6.13
C THR A 33 -7.44 -8.46 6.28
N ILE A 34 -7.05 -9.09 5.17
CA ILE A 34 -6.09 -10.20 5.17
C ILE A 34 -4.74 -9.75 5.72
N LYS A 35 -4.27 -8.56 5.33
CA LYS A 35 -3.03 -7.98 5.87
C LYS A 35 -3.12 -7.81 7.38
N GLY A 36 -4.22 -7.25 7.89
CA GLY A 36 -4.44 -7.07 9.32
C GLY A 36 -4.38 -8.38 10.10
N ILE A 37 -4.99 -9.45 9.56
CA ILE A 37 -4.92 -10.79 10.14
C ILE A 37 -3.47 -11.29 10.15
N LEU A 38 -2.78 -11.28 9.00
CA LEU A 38 -1.42 -11.80 8.90
C LEU A 38 -0.39 -11.02 9.73
N THR A 39 -0.63 -9.73 10.01
CA THR A 39 0.29 -8.90 10.81
C THR A 39 0.03 -8.96 12.31
N ASN A 40 -1.04 -9.61 12.76
CA ASN A 40 -1.43 -9.54 14.17
C ASN A 40 -0.66 -10.57 15.02
N PRO A 41 0.22 -10.13 15.95
CA PRO A 41 0.99 -11.05 16.79
C PRO A 41 0.12 -11.80 17.81
N VAL A 42 -1.14 -11.41 18.01
CA VAL A 42 -2.11 -12.10 18.87
C VAL A 42 -2.18 -13.59 18.53
N TYR A 43 -2.06 -13.98 17.25
CA TYR A 43 -2.12 -15.40 16.89
C TYR A 43 -0.96 -16.25 17.44
N THR A 44 0.13 -15.62 17.89
CA THR A 44 1.28 -16.29 18.56
C THR A 44 1.12 -16.39 20.08
N GLY A 45 0.01 -15.93 20.65
CA GLY A 45 -0.20 -15.89 22.11
C GLY A 45 0.30 -14.59 22.78
N LYS A 46 0.83 -13.64 21.98
CA LYS A 46 1.30 -12.33 22.45
C LYS A 46 0.19 -11.28 22.39
N GLN A 47 -0.05 -10.56 23.48
CA GLN A 47 -0.97 -9.44 23.51
C GLN A 47 -0.20 -8.12 23.39
N VAL A 48 -0.67 -7.20 22.55
CA VAL A 48 -0.03 -5.90 22.32
C VAL A 48 -1.00 -4.79 22.67
N PHE A 49 -0.59 -3.93 23.60
CA PHE A 49 -1.30 -2.74 24.01
C PHE A 49 -0.63 -1.48 23.46
N HIS A 50 -1.32 -0.35 23.59
CA HIS A 50 -0.80 0.97 23.25
C HIS A 50 -0.34 1.11 21.78
N ARG A 51 -1.09 0.52 20.83
CA ARG A 51 -0.78 0.61 19.38
C ARG A 51 -1.04 1.99 18.77
N GLU A 52 -2.02 2.72 19.32
CA GLU A 52 -2.41 4.05 18.86
C GLU A 52 -2.64 4.96 20.06
N GLU A 53 -2.17 6.20 19.94
CA GLU A 53 -2.36 7.25 20.91
C GLU A 53 -3.21 8.37 20.30
N THR A 54 -4.04 9.03 21.11
CA THR A 54 -4.80 10.20 20.66
C THR A 54 -3.97 11.45 20.90
N THR A 55 -3.50 12.08 19.83
CA THR A 55 -2.62 13.26 19.94
C THR A 55 -3.43 14.55 20.11
N ARG A 56 -4.53 14.70 19.37
CA ARG A 56 -5.34 15.92 19.38
C ARG A 56 -6.81 15.59 19.21
N ILE A 57 -7.65 16.42 19.83
CA ILE A 57 -9.10 16.41 19.63
C ILE A 57 -9.41 17.68 18.83
N LEU A 58 -9.94 17.53 17.62
CA LEU A 58 -10.13 18.62 16.66
C LEU A 58 -11.38 19.46 16.93
N ALA A 59 -12.35 18.91 17.67
CA ALA A 59 -13.59 19.59 18.02
C ALA A 59 -14.01 19.21 19.44
N ALA A 60 -14.91 20.00 20.05
CA ALA A 60 -15.50 19.66 21.35
C ALA A 60 -16.30 18.34 21.32
N SER A 61 -16.64 17.83 20.13
CA SER A 61 -17.22 16.51 19.96
C SER A 61 -16.13 15.44 19.89
N GLU A 62 -16.35 14.41 20.70
CA GLU A 62 -15.39 13.31 20.94
C GLU A 62 -15.12 12.42 19.71
N THR A 63 -15.82 12.70 18.61
CA THR A 63 -15.77 12.00 17.33
C THR A 63 -14.55 12.36 16.48
N TYR A 64 -13.98 13.56 16.63
CA TYR A 64 -12.89 14.05 15.78
C TYR A 64 -11.53 13.97 16.48
N LYS A 65 -11.08 12.74 16.78
CA LYS A 65 -9.78 12.47 17.39
C LYS A 65 -8.72 12.19 16.30
N VAL A 66 -7.60 12.90 16.34
CA VAL A 66 -6.41 12.58 15.55
C VAL A 66 -5.61 11.54 16.32
N ARG A 67 -5.53 10.34 15.74
CA ARG A 67 -4.74 9.25 16.29
C ARG A 67 -3.42 9.12 15.57
N ARG A 68 -2.36 8.90 16.33
CA ARG A 68 -1.04 8.57 15.82
C ARG A 68 -0.74 7.11 16.15
N LYS A 69 -0.06 6.43 15.23
CA LYS A 69 0.52 5.12 15.51
C LYS A 69 1.76 5.29 16.38
N VAL A 70 1.75 4.58 17.49
CA VAL A 70 2.84 4.54 18.47
C VAL A 70 3.97 3.68 17.92
N ASN A 71 5.22 4.07 18.20
CA ASN A 71 6.38 3.29 17.79
C ASN A 71 6.39 1.92 18.49
N GLU A 72 7.05 0.92 17.90
CA GLU A 72 7.07 -0.43 18.48
C GLU A 72 7.73 -0.48 19.87
N GLU A 73 8.68 0.42 20.15
CA GLU A 73 9.40 0.51 21.43
C GLU A 73 8.53 0.99 22.60
N GLU A 74 7.51 1.79 22.31
CA GLU A 74 6.58 2.33 23.31
C GLU A 74 5.37 1.39 23.53
N GLN A 75 5.23 0.35 22.69
CA GLN A 75 4.16 -0.64 22.81
C GLN A 75 4.43 -1.61 23.95
N VAL A 76 3.39 -1.91 24.72
CA VAL A 76 3.47 -2.88 25.82
C VAL A 76 3.12 -4.27 25.29
N PHE A 77 4.10 -5.18 25.37
CA PHE A 77 3.95 -6.58 24.98
C PHE A 77 3.74 -7.45 26.23
N ILE A 78 2.68 -8.24 26.22
CA ILE A 78 2.45 -9.30 27.22
C ILE A 78 2.60 -10.64 26.52
N GLU A 79 3.59 -11.41 26.95
CA GLU A 79 3.84 -12.76 26.43
C GLU A 79 2.89 -13.79 27.07
N ASN A 80 2.56 -14.85 26.33
CA ASN A 80 1.77 -16.00 26.81
C ASN A 80 0.41 -15.64 27.46
N SER A 81 -0.31 -14.66 26.90
CA SER A 81 -1.64 -14.26 27.39
C SER A 81 -2.70 -15.35 27.15
N HIS A 82 -2.57 -16.08 26.04
CA HIS A 82 -3.49 -17.16 25.68
C HIS A 82 -2.78 -18.22 24.83
N PRO A 83 -3.39 -19.42 24.65
CA PRO A 83 -2.83 -20.46 23.79
C PRO A 83 -2.58 -19.93 22.38
N ALA A 84 -1.37 -20.15 21.87
CA ALA A 84 -0.99 -19.75 20.52
C ALA A 84 -1.74 -20.58 19.48
N LEU A 85 -2.26 -19.94 18.44
CA LEU A 85 -2.87 -20.63 17.29
C LEU A 85 -1.82 -21.03 16.25
N ILE A 86 -0.73 -20.27 16.16
CA ILE A 86 0.40 -20.51 15.25
C ILE A 86 1.72 -20.39 16.02
N SER A 87 2.76 -21.07 15.55
CA SER A 87 4.11 -20.94 16.10
C SER A 87 4.71 -19.55 15.82
N GLU A 88 5.66 -19.12 16.64
CA GLU A 88 6.38 -17.86 16.39
C GLU A 88 7.22 -17.93 15.11
N ASP A 89 7.78 -19.10 14.81
CA ASP A 89 8.60 -19.33 13.62
C ASP A 89 7.79 -19.14 12.34
N ASP A 90 6.60 -19.75 12.26
CA ASP A 90 5.71 -19.60 11.11
C ASP A 90 5.29 -18.14 10.91
N PHE A 91 4.99 -17.45 12.01
CA PHE A 91 4.64 -16.03 11.97
C PHE A 91 5.79 -15.19 11.41
N ASN A 92 7.01 -15.42 11.88
CA ASN A 92 8.21 -14.70 11.44
C ASN A 92 8.49 -14.93 9.95
N VAL A 93 8.38 -16.17 9.48
CA VAL A 93 8.52 -16.51 8.05
C VAL A 93 7.51 -15.73 7.20
N VAL A 94 6.24 -15.65 7.63
CA VAL A 94 5.22 -14.86 6.93
C VAL A 94 5.57 -13.37 6.92
N GLN A 95 6.05 -12.80 8.03
CA GLN A 95 6.46 -11.39 8.06
C GLN A 95 7.63 -11.12 7.10
N GLU A 96 8.61 -12.02 7.03
CA GLU A 96 9.72 -11.89 6.09
C GLU A 96 9.26 -11.93 4.63
N LEU A 97 8.38 -12.88 4.28
CA LEU A 97 7.80 -12.97 2.94
C LEU A 97 7.03 -11.70 2.57
N MET A 98 6.36 -11.09 3.55
CA MET A 98 5.66 -9.82 3.37
C MET A 98 6.62 -8.64 3.18
N LYS A 99 7.75 -8.61 3.88
CA LYS A 99 8.82 -7.59 3.70
C LYS A 99 9.50 -7.73 2.34
N LYS A 100 9.79 -8.97 1.91
CA LYS A 100 10.40 -9.29 0.60
C LYS A 100 9.50 -8.90 -0.56
N LYS A 101 8.19 -8.89 -0.37
CA LYS A 101 7.24 -8.46 -1.39
C LYS A 101 7.42 -6.96 -1.69
N GLY A 102 8.08 -6.68 -2.81
CA GLY A 102 8.49 -5.33 -3.22
C GLY A 102 7.34 -4.29 -3.26
N LYS A 103 7.72 -3.01 -3.16
CA LYS A 103 6.79 -1.86 -3.19
C LYS A 103 6.09 -1.68 -4.54
N HIS A 104 6.62 -2.29 -5.60
CA HIS A 104 6.14 -2.13 -6.96
C HIS A 104 4.91 -3.02 -7.20
N LYS A 105 3.76 -2.37 -7.41
CA LYS A 105 2.52 -3.03 -7.82
C LYS A 105 2.47 -3.05 -9.35
N SER A 106 2.86 -4.18 -9.94
CA SER A 106 2.60 -4.45 -11.34
C SER A 106 1.12 -4.79 -11.53
N ASN A 107 0.44 -4.07 -12.43
CA ASN A 107 -0.86 -4.49 -12.95
C ASN A 107 -0.71 -5.47 -14.14
N GLY A 108 0.47 -6.08 -14.31
CA GLY A 108 0.79 -6.96 -15.45
C GLY A 108 1.02 -6.22 -16.77
N LYS A 109 0.98 -4.89 -16.76
CA LYS A 109 1.25 -4.00 -17.91
C LYS A 109 2.39 -3.03 -17.58
N GLU A 110 3.49 -3.56 -17.10
CA GLU A 110 4.69 -2.77 -16.85
C GLU A 110 5.46 -2.54 -18.15
N SER A 111 5.91 -1.31 -18.34
CA SER A 111 6.82 -0.96 -19.42
C SER A 111 8.25 -1.40 -19.11
N LEU A 112 9.10 -1.57 -20.14
CA LEU A 112 10.49 -2.02 -20.00
C LEU A 112 11.31 -1.19 -19.00
N PHE A 113 11.11 0.13 -18.96
CA PHE A 113 11.85 1.02 -18.07
C PHE A 113 11.05 1.44 -16.82
N SER A 114 10.05 0.64 -16.42
CA SER A 114 9.27 0.91 -15.21
C SER A 114 10.20 0.94 -13.99
N TYR A 115 10.08 1.99 -13.17
CA TYR A 115 10.83 2.20 -11.92
C TYR A 115 12.33 2.49 -12.06
N ILE A 116 12.87 2.49 -13.27
CA ILE A 116 14.26 2.87 -13.55
C ILE A 116 14.31 4.30 -14.12
N ASP A 117 13.40 4.60 -15.05
CA ASP A 117 13.43 5.85 -15.81
C ASP A 117 13.00 7.06 -14.97
N LYS A 118 13.81 8.12 -15.00
CA LYS A 118 13.62 9.36 -14.25
C LYS A 118 13.80 10.55 -15.18
N CYS A 119 12.93 11.54 -15.03
CA CYS A 119 13.04 12.79 -15.76
C CYS A 119 14.32 13.53 -15.36
N PRO A 120 15.17 13.96 -16.31
CA PRO A 120 16.40 14.69 -16.00
C PRO A 120 16.11 16.06 -15.38
N ASP A 121 15.00 16.70 -15.75
CA ASP A 121 14.71 18.08 -15.32
C ASP A 121 14.13 18.16 -13.89
N CYS A 122 13.38 17.15 -13.45
CA CYS A 122 12.67 17.20 -12.17
C CYS A 122 12.84 15.97 -11.27
N GLY A 123 13.66 15.00 -11.69
CA GLY A 123 13.93 13.76 -10.95
C GLY A 123 12.73 12.82 -10.75
N SER A 124 11.53 13.21 -11.23
CA SER A 124 10.33 12.40 -11.11
C SER A 124 10.37 11.19 -12.04
N GLY A 125 9.82 10.05 -11.58
CA GLY A 125 9.72 8.85 -12.42
C GLY A 125 8.92 9.10 -13.70
N MET A 126 9.34 8.49 -14.81
CA MET A 126 8.63 8.58 -16.08
C MET A 126 7.54 7.51 -16.20
N HIS A 127 6.43 7.84 -16.86
CA HIS A 127 5.30 6.94 -17.09
C HIS A 127 5.16 6.62 -18.57
N PHE A 128 5.12 5.33 -18.89
CA PHE A 128 4.83 4.89 -20.25
C PHE A 128 3.34 5.09 -20.60
N LYS A 129 3.09 5.73 -21.74
CA LYS A 129 1.75 5.95 -22.31
C LYS A 129 1.68 5.23 -23.66
N PRO A 130 0.99 4.07 -23.73
CA PRO A 130 0.86 3.32 -24.98
C PRO A 130 0.01 4.04 -26.03
N ASP A 131 -0.90 4.91 -25.58
CA ASP A 131 -1.82 5.71 -26.40
C ASP A 131 -1.11 6.78 -27.28
N ARG A 132 0.12 7.14 -26.94
CA ARG A 132 0.90 8.12 -27.72
C ARG A 132 1.68 7.42 -28.84
N ARG A 133 2.02 8.15 -29.92
CA ARG A 133 2.77 7.70 -31.12
C ARG A 133 3.77 6.55 -30.82
N LYS A 134 3.35 5.29 -31.03
CA LYS A 134 4.14 4.05 -30.81
C LYS A 134 4.67 3.84 -29.38
N GLY A 135 3.96 4.33 -28.36
CA GLY A 135 4.35 4.29 -26.96
C GLY A 135 5.40 5.34 -26.61
N ALA A 136 5.11 6.20 -25.63
CA ALA A 136 6.04 7.24 -25.19
C ALA A 136 6.15 7.29 -23.66
N TYR A 137 7.35 7.59 -23.15
CA TYR A 137 7.57 7.88 -21.74
C TYR A 137 7.32 9.37 -21.49
N VAL A 138 6.45 9.68 -20.52
CA VAL A 138 6.07 11.04 -20.14
C VAL A 138 6.47 11.27 -18.70
N CYS A 139 7.08 12.42 -18.41
CA CYS A 139 7.47 12.81 -17.06
C CYS A 139 6.26 12.79 -16.08
N GLY A 140 6.40 12.09 -14.96
CA GLY A 140 5.35 12.00 -13.94
C GLY A 140 5.05 13.33 -13.25
N GLY A 141 6.05 14.21 -13.12
CA GLY A 141 5.84 15.58 -12.62
C GLY A 141 4.89 16.38 -13.52
N TYR A 142 5.09 16.29 -14.84
CA TYR A 142 4.23 16.93 -15.84
C TYR A 142 2.80 16.35 -15.85
N VAL A 143 2.64 15.03 -15.72
CA VAL A 143 1.31 14.40 -15.67
C VAL A 143 0.53 14.85 -14.43
N LYS A 144 1.19 14.94 -13.27
CA LYS A 144 0.56 15.40 -12.02
C LYS A 144 0.19 16.88 -12.08
N SER A 145 1.05 17.73 -12.64
CA SER A 145 0.77 19.17 -12.76
C SER A 145 -0.30 19.48 -13.79
N THR A 146 -0.55 18.62 -14.78
CA THR A 146 -1.60 18.88 -15.79
C THR A 146 -3.01 18.91 -15.19
N LEU A 147 -3.24 18.29 -14.03
CA LEU A 147 -4.52 18.36 -13.29
C LEU A 147 -4.68 19.64 -12.45
N LEU A 148 -3.60 20.38 -12.21
CA LEU A 148 -3.60 21.66 -11.51
C LEU A 148 -3.01 22.70 -12.47
N ARG A 149 -3.88 23.45 -13.17
CA ARG A 149 -3.47 24.65 -13.93
C ARG A 149 -2.80 25.67 -12.98
N ILE A 150 -1.54 25.46 -12.65
CA ILE A 150 -0.64 26.48 -12.13
C ILE A 150 0.20 26.90 -13.32
N ALA A 151 -0.30 27.93 -13.99
CA ALA A 151 0.40 28.64 -15.03
C ALA A 151 1.49 29.49 -14.40
N LEU A 152 2.68 28.94 -14.12
CA LEU A 152 3.88 29.75 -13.91
C LEU A 152 5.13 29.01 -14.44
N LEU A 153 5.68 29.59 -15.51
CA LEU A 153 7.11 29.71 -15.84
C LEU A 153 7.82 28.38 -16.21
N THR A 154 8.43 28.18 -17.37
CA THR A 154 9.24 29.08 -18.20
C THR A 154 9.31 28.59 -19.65
N SER A 155 9.64 29.53 -20.53
CA SER A 155 10.06 29.39 -21.92
C SER A 155 10.78 28.08 -22.26
N SER A 156 10.12 27.21 -23.04
CA SER A 156 10.69 26.28 -24.02
C SER A 156 9.66 25.19 -24.28
N ARG A 157 8.89 25.33 -25.37
CA ARG A 157 8.11 24.21 -25.93
C ARG A 157 9.08 23.20 -26.58
N ARG A 158 10.01 22.62 -25.82
CA ARG A 158 10.66 21.37 -26.23
C ARG A 158 9.77 20.25 -25.74
N TRP A 159 9.05 19.66 -26.69
CA TRP A 159 8.48 18.35 -26.51
C TRP A 159 9.61 17.42 -26.04
N CYS A 160 9.56 17.02 -24.78
CA CYS A 160 10.47 16.01 -24.23
C CYS A 160 10.05 14.64 -24.80
N TYR A 161 10.29 14.46 -26.10
CA TYR A 161 10.36 13.17 -26.77
C TYR A 161 11.82 12.73 -26.71
N TYR A 162 12.24 12.14 -25.60
CA TYR A 162 13.49 11.40 -25.60
C TYR A 162 13.26 10.10 -26.37
N LYS A 163 13.64 10.12 -27.64
CA LYS A 163 13.84 8.92 -28.45
C LYS A 163 15.01 8.19 -27.80
N LEU A 164 14.77 7.02 -27.22
CA LEU A 164 15.78 6.10 -26.68
C LEU A 164 16.75 5.69 -27.80
N SER A 165 17.75 6.53 -28.08
CA SER A 165 18.83 6.24 -29.00
C SER A 165 20.10 6.80 -28.40
N ARG A 166 20.70 6.01 -27.51
CA ARG A 166 22.14 5.85 -27.27
C ARG A 166 22.35 5.09 -25.96
N MET A 167 22.30 3.78 -26.07
CA MET A 167 23.04 2.85 -25.21
C MET A 167 23.76 1.89 -26.16
N THR A 168 24.87 2.38 -26.69
CA THR A 168 26.00 1.63 -27.25
C THR A 168 27.24 2.36 -26.76
#